data_AF-A0A428S0Z2-F1
#
_entry.id   AF-A0A428S0Z2-F1
#
_cell.length_a   1.000
_cell.length_b   1.000
_cell.length_c   1.000
_cell.angle_alpha   90.00
_cell.angle_beta   90.00
_cell.angle_gamma   90.00
#
_symmetry.space_group_name_H-M   'P 1'
#
loop_
_entity.id
_entity.type
_entity.pdbx_description
1 polymer ?
#
loop_
_entity_poly.entity_id
_entity_poly.type
_entity_poly.pdbx_seq_one_letter_code
_entity_poly.pdbx_strand_id
1 'polypeptide(L)'
;MTIYIRNKRRGHKFLFSAILFGFSLARIVACSLRIVVGSKPHQVNTVIASQVFNSAGVVMIFVINLFFAQRILRAYHPRLFSITYIAVLAFLPLPITVVSVLSSSPDKVEPFGRGKMVTKVYLLIATSTLLAFGAGFRAGTSYVIRPATDPAWFHHKSCFYIVNFVIEIIVVYTYALSRFDRRFFIPNGSSGPGDYSRIEEVPIPLGDQSADFTLGSQDELSIRDRQLQKVRNVEE
;
A
#
# COMPACT_ATOMS: atom_id res chain seq x y z
N MET A 1 32.39 -4.51 -4.62
CA MET A 1 32.42 -5.96 -4.28
C MET A 1 33.50 -6.32 -3.26
N THR A 2 34.76 -5.93 -3.50
CA THR A 2 35.92 -6.23 -2.62
C THR A 2 35.77 -5.76 -1.17
N ILE A 3 35.23 -4.56 -0.93
CA ILE A 3 35.00 -4.03 0.43
C ILE A 3 33.95 -4.84 1.20
N TYR A 4 32.85 -5.23 0.56
CA TYR A 4 31.78 -6.04 1.17
C TYR A 4 32.27 -7.45 1.55
N ILE A 5 33.01 -8.11 0.66
CA ILE A 5 33.58 -9.44 0.92
C ILE A 5 34.58 -9.38 2.09
N ARG A 6 35.40 -8.32 2.15
CA ARG A 6 36.42 -8.13 3.19
C ARG A 6 35.80 -7.79 4.56
N ASN A 7 34.66 -7.09 4.59
CA ASN A 7 33.97 -6.73 5.83
C ASN A 7 33.06 -7.85 6.37
N LYS A 8 32.44 -8.65 5.49
CA LYS A 8 31.68 -9.86 5.86
C LYS A 8 32.56 -10.91 6.57
N ARG A 9 33.85 -10.97 6.24
CA ARG A 9 34.84 -11.81 6.94
C ARG A 9 35.18 -11.35 8.37
N ARG A 10 34.85 -10.13 8.76
CA ARG A 10 35.08 -9.59 10.12
C ARG A 10 33.82 -9.59 11.00
N GLY A 11 32.75 -10.30 10.61
CA GLY A 11 31.52 -10.41 11.40
C GLY A 11 30.57 -9.21 11.31
N HIS A 12 30.95 -8.12 10.63
CA HIS A 12 30.08 -6.96 10.42
C HIS A 12 29.26 -7.12 9.12
N LYS A 13 27.94 -7.32 9.24
CA LYS A 13 27.01 -7.34 8.10
C LYS A 13 26.88 -5.92 7.52
N PHE A 14 27.77 -5.54 6.62
CA PHE A 14 27.75 -4.24 5.95
C PHE A 14 26.75 -4.24 4.78
N LEU A 15 25.47 -4.51 5.09
CA LEU A 15 24.35 -4.54 4.16
C LEU A 15 24.29 -3.27 3.28
N PHE A 16 24.70 -2.13 3.86
CA PHE A 16 24.76 -0.83 3.19
C PHE A 16 25.70 -0.78 1.98
N SER A 17 26.84 -1.47 2.02
CA SER A 17 27.78 -1.49 0.88
C SER A 17 27.21 -2.27 -0.31
N ALA A 18 26.44 -3.33 -0.04
CA ALA A 18 25.75 -4.11 -1.07
C ALA A 18 24.58 -3.31 -1.68
N ILE A 19 23.83 -2.58 -0.85
CA ILE A 19 22.71 -1.75 -1.30
C ILE A 19 23.19 -0.56 -2.15
N LEU A 20 24.24 0.15 -1.74
CA LEU A 20 24.82 1.24 -2.53
C LEU A 20 25.38 0.77 -3.88
N PHE A 21 25.99 -0.42 -3.90
CA PHE A 21 26.40 -1.06 -5.15
C PHE A 21 25.21 -1.36 -6.07
N GLY A 22 24.08 -1.82 -5.50
CA GLY A 22 22.83 -2.01 -6.24
C GLY A 22 22.29 -0.70 -6.84
N PHE A 23 22.37 0.42 -6.10
CA PHE A 23 22.00 1.74 -6.62
C PHE A 23 22.89 2.17 -7.80
N SER A 24 24.21 1.98 -7.70
CA SER A 24 25.12 2.28 -8.80
C SER A 24 24.83 1.44 -10.05
N LEU A 25 24.54 0.14 -9.88
CA LEU A 25 24.15 -0.75 -10.99
C LEU A 25 22.85 -0.26 -11.66
N ALA A 26 21.84 0.10 -10.86
CA ALA A 26 20.57 0.62 -11.38
C ALA A 26 20.76 1.92 -12.17
N ARG A 27 21.68 2.80 -11.74
CA ARG A 27 22.01 4.04 -12.47
C ARG A 27 22.76 3.78 -13.77
N ILE A 28 23.68 2.82 -13.80
CA ILE A 28 24.36 2.41 -15.04
C ILE A 28 23.31 1.91 -16.06
N VAL A 29 22.40 1.03 -15.64
CA VAL A 29 21.31 0.52 -16.49
C VAL A 29 20.40 1.64 -16.98
N ALA A 30 20.01 2.58 -16.11
CA ALA A 30 19.20 3.72 -16.50
C ALA A 30 19.88 4.62 -17.54
N CYS A 31 21.19 4.90 -17.37
CA CYS A 31 21.98 5.67 -18.33
C CYS A 31 22.12 4.95 -19.67
N SER A 32 22.34 3.63 -19.66
CA SER A 32 22.36 2.82 -20.89
C SER A 32 21.02 2.88 -21.63
N LEU A 33 19.89 2.75 -20.91
CA LEU A 33 18.55 2.87 -21.51
C LEU A 33 18.30 4.27 -22.09
N ARG A 34 18.76 5.34 -21.43
CA ARG A 34 18.67 6.72 -21.94
C ARG A 34 19.43 6.91 -23.25
N ILE A 35 20.59 6.26 -23.42
CA ILE A 35 21.33 6.28 -24.69
C ILE A 35 20.53 5.56 -25.78
N VAL A 36 19.96 4.39 -25.47
CA VAL A 36 19.14 3.62 -26.44
C VAL A 36 17.88 4.39 -26.86
N VAL A 37 17.22 5.10 -25.93
CA VAL A 37 16.07 5.97 -26.24
C VAL A 37 16.46 7.08 -27.23
N GLY A 38 17.66 7.66 -27.09
CA GLY A 38 18.18 8.65 -28.03
C GLY A 38 18.48 8.08 -29.42
N SER A 39 18.89 6.82 -29.51
CA SER A 39 19.17 6.16 -30.80
C SER A 39 17.93 5.54 -31.46
N LYS A 40 16.90 5.14 -30.70
CA LYS A 40 15.68 4.48 -31.20
C LYS A 40 14.42 5.03 -30.49
N PRO A 41 13.97 6.25 -30.81
CA PRO A 41 12.82 6.88 -30.14
C PRO A 41 11.48 6.22 -30.44
N HIS A 42 11.40 5.33 -31.43
CA HIS A 42 10.14 4.73 -31.89
C HIS A 42 9.61 3.60 -30.98
N GLN A 43 10.40 3.07 -30.05
CA GLN A 43 9.98 1.96 -29.19
C GLN A 43 9.56 2.44 -27.80
N VAL A 44 8.24 2.43 -27.56
CA VAL A 44 7.62 2.85 -26.28
C VAL A 44 8.09 2.04 -25.07
N ASN A 45 8.36 0.73 -25.24
CA ASN A 45 8.77 -0.15 -24.14
C ASN A 45 10.11 0.28 -23.50
N THR A 46 11.07 0.71 -24.32
CA THR A 46 12.39 1.15 -23.85
C THR A 46 12.29 2.46 -23.07
N VAL A 47 11.40 3.36 -23.49
CA VAL A 47 11.12 4.62 -22.80
C VAL A 47 10.53 4.35 -21.42
N ILE A 48 9.51 3.49 -21.34
CA ILE A 48 8.87 3.11 -20.07
C ILE A 48 9.87 2.45 -19.13
N ALA A 49 10.69 1.50 -19.62
CA ALA A 49 11.71 0.85 -18.81
C ALA A 49 12.69 1.86 -18.19
N SER A 50 13.15 2.85 -18.96
CA SER A 50 14.06 3.89 -18.46
C SER A 50 13.46 4.74 -17.33
N GLN A 51 12.15 5.02 -17.41
CA GLN A 51 11.41 5.77 -16.39
C GLN A 51 11.25 4.98 -15.09
N VAL A 52 10.96 3.68 -15.21
CA VAL A 52 10.85 2.77 -14.05
C VAL A 52 12.18 2.70 -13.31
N PHE A 53 13.30 2.47 -14.00
CA PHE A 53 14.62 2.42 -13.36
C PHE A 53 15.01 3.74 -12.70
N ASN A 54 14.66 4.88 -13.31
CA ASN A 54 14.93 6.19 -12.71
C ASN A 54 14.13 6.39 -11.41
N SER A 55 12.83 6.08 -11.44
CA SER A 55 11.95 6.21 -10.27
C SER A 55 12.36 5.24 -9.15
N ALA A 56 12.65 3.98 -9.51
CA ALA A 56 13.12 2.96 -8.57
C ALA A 56 14.45 3.35 -7.91
N GLY A 57 15.39 3.92 -8.67
CA GLY A 57 16.67 4.40 -8.13
C GLY A 57 16.50 5.53 -7.11
N VAL A 58 15.57 6.46 -7.35
CA VAL A 58 15.24 7.54 -6.42
C VAL A 58 14.59 6.98 -5.14
N VAL A 59 13.64 6.05 -5.27
CA VAL A 59 13.02 5.40 -4.11
C VAL A 59 14.07 4.63 -3.29
N MET A 60 14.99 3.92 -3.94
CA MET A 60 16.07 3.19 -3.27
C MET A 60 16.93 4.12 -2.40
N ILE A 61 17.33 5.29 -2.90
CA ILE A 61 18.15 6.24 -2.12
C ILE A 61 17.36 6.85 -0.95
N PHE A 62 16.07 7.12 -1.12
CA PHE A 62 15.21 7.55 -0.02
C PHE A 62 15.13 6.49 1.09
N VAL A 63 14.93 5.22 0.73
CA VAL A 63 14.89 4.12 1.70
C VAL A 63 16.23 4.00 2.44
N ILE A 64 17.36 4.08 1.72
CA ILE A 64 18.71 4.05 2.33
C ILE A 64 18.89 5.20 3.33
N ASN A 65 18.56 6.43 2.91
CA ASN A 65 18.68 7.61 3.76
C ASN A 65 17.77 7.50 4.98
N LEU A 66 16.56 6.95 4.83
CA LEU A 66 15.65 6.70 5.94
C LEU A 66 16.25 5.69 6.93
N PHE A 67 16.86 4.60 6.45
CA PHE A 67 17.55 3.63 7.31
C PHE A 67 18.75 4.25 8.05
N PHE A 68 19.54 5.10 7.39
CA PHE A 68 20.64 5.80 8.05
C PHE A 68 20.13 6.80 9.10
N ALA A 69 19.12 7.60 8.76
CA ALA A 69 18.47 8.52 9.69
C ALA A 69 17.90 7.78 10.90
N GLN A 70 17.19 6.67 10.67
CA GLN A 70 16.68 5.79 11.73
C GLN A 70 17.80 5.27 12.64
N ARG A 71 18.91 4.78 12.07
CA ARG A 71 20.02 4.23 12.85
C ARG A 71 20.73 5.28 13.68
N ILE A 72 20.97 6.46 13.11
CA ILE A 72 21.60 7.60 13.80
C ILE A 72 20.68 8.10 14.91
N LEU A 73 19.41 8.39 14.59
CA LEU A 73 18.45 8.89 15.58
C LEU A 73 18.18 7.90 16.71
N ARG A 74 18.15 6.59 16.42
CA ARG A 74 18.03 5.55 17.47
C ARG A 74 19.26 5.49 18.37
N ALA A 75 20.45 5.80 17.85
CA ALA A 75 21.67 5.89 18.65
C ALA A 75 21.66 7.11 19.57
N TYR A 76 21.14 8.25 19.11
CA TYR A 76 21.03 9.47 19.92
C TYR A 76 19.88 9.41 20.95
N HIS A 77 18.69 8.92 20.56
CA HIS A 77 17.52 8.88 21.44
C HIS A 77 16.67 7.61 21.23
N PRO A 78 17.08 6.45 21.79
CA PRO A 78 16.44 5.15 21.51
C PRO A 78 14.97 5.07 21.95
N ARG A 79 14.60 5.76 23.04
CA ARG A 79 13.24 5.73 23.62
C ARG A 79 12.26 6.65 22.90
N LEU A 80 12.72 7.84 22.48
CA LEU A 80 11.85 8.86 21.88
C LEU A 80 11.57 8.58 20.40
N PHE A 81 12.53 8.00 19.68
CA PHE A 81 12.43 7.79 18.24
C PHE A 81 11.18 6.98 17.84
N SER A 82 10.97 5.82 18.46
CA SER A 82 9.88 4.91 18.06
C SER A 82 8.50 5.55 18.29
N ILE A 83 8.35 6.31 19.38
CA ILE A 83 7.07 6.89 19.79
C ILE A 83 6.73 8.10 18.90
N THR A 84 7.72 8.96 18.63
CA THR A 84 7.55 10.10 17.72
C THR A 84 7.32 9.64 16.29
N TYR A 85 7.98 8.56 15.84
CA TYR A 85 7.75 7.98 14.53
C TYR A 85 6.31 7.48 14.36
N ILE A 86 5.78 6.73 15.34
CA ILE A 86 4.38 6.28 15.33
C ILE A 86 3.42 7.47 15.37
N ALA A 87 3.73 8.52 16.13
CA ALA A 87 2.93 9.75 16.13
C ALA A 87 2.88 10.41 14.75
N VAL A 88 4.02 10.61 14.09
CA VAL A 88 4.06 11.19 12.73
C VAL A 88 3.24 10.36 11.75
N LEU A 89 3.32 9.03 11.80
CA LEU A 89 2.50 8.15 10.95
C LEU A 89 0.99 8.28 11.25
N ALA A 90 0.61 8.44 12.51
CA ALA A 90 -0.79 8.63 12.89
C ALA A 90 -1.35 9.98 12.42
N PHE A 91 -0.52 11.02 12.32
CA PHE A 91 -0.91 12.33 11.76
C PHE A 91 -1.00 12.33 10.23
N LEU A 92 -0.21 11.51 9.54
CA LEU A 92 -0.09 11.47 8.07
C LEU A 92 -1.42 11.37 7.28
N PRO A 93 -2.43 10.57 7.67
CA PRO A 93 -3.69 10.50 6.92
C PRO A 93 -4.49 11.81 6.91
N LEU A 94 -4.33 12.69 7.91
CA LEU A 94 -5.06 13.96 7.98
C LEU A 94 -4.69 14.95 6.85
N PRO A 95 -3.42 15.36 6.66
CA PRO A 95 -3.07 16.26 5.58
C PRO A 95 -3.32 15.62 4.21
N ILE A 96 -3.13 14.30 4.06
CA ILE A 96 -3.40 13.59 2.80
C ILE A 96 -4.88 13.70 2.43
N THR A 97 -5.77 13.42 3.38
CA THR A 97 -7.22 13.49 3.13
C THR A 97 -7.70 14.91 2.91
N VAL A 98 -7.18 15.89 3.66
CA VAL A 98 -7.50 17.31 3.45
C VAL A 98 -7.07 17.77 2.06
N VAL A 99 -5.82 17.50 1.66
CA VAL A 99 -5.32 17.86 0.33
C VAL A 99 -6.12 17.15 -0.77
N SER A 100 -6.47 15.87 -0.58
CA SER A 100 -7.30 15.14 -1.52
C SER A 100 -8.68 15.80 -1.69
N VAL A 101 -9.35 16.18 -0.60
CA VAL A 101 -10.67 16.80 -0.66
C VAL A 101 -10.61 18.20 -1.28
N LEU A 102 -9.56 18.97 -0.97
CA LEU A 102 -9.36 20.31 -1.53
C LEU A 102 -8.99 20.29 -3.03
N SER A 103 -8.32 19.23 -3.48
CA SER A 103 -7.85 19.11 -4.87
C SER A 103 -8.86 18.41 -5.79
N SER A 104 -9.90 17.78 -5.24
CA SER A 104 -10.91 17.05 -6.01
C SER A 104 -12.09 17.95 -6.39
N SER A 105 -12.37 18.04 -7.70
CA SER A 105 -13.64 18.58 -8.18
C SER A 105 -14.79 17.61 -7.87
N PRO A 106 -15.93 18.05 -7.32
CA PRO A 106 -17.06 17.19 -6.95
C PRO A 106 -17.53 16.27 -8.09
N ASP A 107 -17.52 16.78 -9.33
CA ASP A 107 -18.02 16.08 -10.52
C ASP A 107 -17.11 14.94 -11.01
N LYS A 108 -15.87 14.85 -10.49
CA LYS A 108 -14.88 13.81 -10.87
C LYS A 108 -14.69 12.73 -9.81
N VAL A 109 -15.48 12.75 -8.74
CA VAL A 109 -15.33 11.81 -7.63
C VAL A 109 -16.04 10.51 -7.97
N GLU A 110 -15.26 9.48 -8.27
CA GLU A 110 -15.80 8.16 -8.58
C GLU A 110 -16.28 7.44 -7.31
N PRO A 111 -17.53 6.98 -7.27
CA PRO A 111 -18.04 6.22 -6.14
C PRO A 111 -17.49 4.79 -6.18
N PHE A 112 -16.76 4.38 -5.16
CA PHE A 112 -16.40 2.97 -4.96
C PHE A 112 -17.12 2.40 -3.74
N GLY A 113 -17.14 1.08 -3.54
CA GLY A 113 -17.78 0.44 -2.37
C GLY A 113 -19.22 0.90 -2.09
N ARG A 114 -19.65 0.86 -0.83
CA ARG A 114 -21.03 1.25 -0.43
C ARG A 114 -21.10 2.61 0.29
N GLY A 115 -22.06 3.44 -0.13
CA GLY A 115 -22.45 4.69 0.54
C GLY A 115 -21.71 5.94 0.07
N LYS A 116 -22.19 7.11 0.52
CA LYS A 116 -21.69 8.43 0.09
C LYS A 116 -20.19 8.60 0.37
N MET A 117 -19.46 9.20 -0.58
CA MET A 117 -18.03 9.50 -0.43
C MET A 117 -17.76 10.43 0.76
N VAL A 118 -18.63 11.41 1.01
CA VAL A 118 -18.52 12.34 2.15
C VAL A 118 -18.45 11.60 3.47
N THR A 119 -19.31 10.61 3.69
CA THR A 119 -19.30 9.84 4.94
C THR A 119 -17.98 9.05 5.07
N LYS A 120 -17.28 8.71 3.96
CA LYS A 120 -16.01 7.95 3.99
C LYS A 120 -14.87 8.85 4.43
N VAL A 121 -14.84 10.04 3.85
CA VAL A 121 -13.95 11.12 4.24
C VAL A 121 -14.14 11.46 5.70
N TYR A 122 -15.39 11.69 6.15
CA TYR A 122 -15.67 11.99 7.56
C TYR A 122 -15.22 10.87 8.49
N LEU A 123 -15.54 9.61 8.14
CA LEU A 123 -15.13 8.45 8.91
C LEU A 123 -13.61 8.37 9.04
N LEU A 124 -12.89 8.54 7.93
CA LEU A 124 -11.43 8.49 7.90
C LEU A 124 -10.79 9.64 8.68
N ILE A 125 -11.30 10.87 8.53
CA ILE A 125 -10.82 12.03 9.28
C ILE A 125 -11.07 11.82 10.77
N ALA A 126 -12.29 11.45 11.17
CA ALA A 126 -12.65 11.28 12.58
C ALA A 126 -11.78 10.22 13.27
N THR A 127 -11.61 9.04 12.65
CA THR A 127 -10.78 7.98 13.24
C THR A 127 -9.30 8.34 13.22
N SER A 128 -8.82 9.01 12.16
CA SER A 128 -7.43 9.50 12.09
C SER A 128 -7.13 10.55 13.15
N THR A 129 -8.05 11.47 13.43
CA THR A 129 -7.91 12.47 14.49
C THR A 129 -7.82 11.82 15.86
N LEU A 130 -8.67 10.83 16.15
CA LEU A 130 -8.62 10.08 17.41
C LEU A 130 -7.30 9.34 17.60
N LEU A 131 -6.82 8.63 16.56
CA LEU A 131 -5.54 7.94 16.60
C LEU A 131 -4.36 8.91 16.72
N ALA A 132 -4.39 10.03 15.98
CA ALA A 132 -3.37 11.08 16.04
C ALA A 132 -3.29 11.71 17.44
N PHE A 133 -4.42 11.95 18.09
CA PHE A 133 -4.46 12.40 19.48
C PHE A 133 -3.81 11.37 20.42
N GLY A 134 -4.19 10.09 20.32
CA GLY A 134 -3.63 9.03 21.16
C GLY A 134 -2.11 8.83 20.96
N ALA A 135 -1.62 8.96 19.74
CA ALA A 135 -0.20 8.87 19.44
C ALA A 135 0.56 10.14 19.87
N GLY A 136 -0.03 11.32 19.66
CA GLY A 136 0.51 12.60 20.10
C GLY A 136 0.63 12.70 21.62
N PHE A 137 -0.37 12.22 22.36
CA PHE A 137 -0.32 12.15 23.81
C PHE A 137 0.82 11.24 24.30
N ARG A 138 0.92 10.01 23.76
CA ARG A 138 2.01 9.07 24.07
C ARG A 138 3.39 9.67 23.79
N ALA A 139 3.54 10.39 22.68
CA ALA A 139 4.75 11.13 22.35
C ALA A 139 5.01 12.21 23.40
N GLY A 140 4.05 13.10 23.66
CA GLY A 140 4.17 14.20 24.63
C GLY A 140 4.57 13.73 26.03
N THR A 141 3.93 12.69 26.56
CA THR A 141 4.28 12.14 27.88
C THR A 141 5.67 11.50 27.92
N SER A 142 6.21 11.08 26.77
CA SER A 142 7.54 10.49 26.69
C SER A 142 8.66 11.54 26.66
N TYR A 143 8.37 12.75 26.20
CA TYR A 143 9.33 13.87 26.23
C TYR A 143 9.44 14.52 27.62
N VAL A 144 8.40 14.43 28.45
CA VAL A 144 8.40 14.97 29.81
C VAL A 144 8.90 13.90 30.79
N ILE A 145 10.21 13.88 31.04
CA ILE A 145 10.83 12.96 32.00
C ILE A 145 10.64 13.52 33.41
N ARG A 146 9.78 12.88 34.21
CA ARG A 146 9.52 13.20 35.62
C ARG A 146 10.02 12.08 36.53
N PRO A 147 10.57 12.39 37.72
CA PRO A 147 10.91 11.39 38.72
C PRO A 147 9.65 10.71 39.27
N ALA A 148 9.75 9.44 39.68
CA ALA A 148 8.62 8.65 40.15
C ALA A 148 7.96 9.20 41.43
N THR A 149 8.68 10.04 42.18
CA THR A 149 8.22 10.69 43.41
C THR A 149 7.31 11.90 43.17
N ASP A 150 7.24 12.43 41.95
CA ASP A 150 6.39 13.57 41.58
C ASP A 150 5.67 13.31 40.24
N PRO A 151 4.65 12.43 40.24
CA PRO A 151 3.91 12.09 39.03
C PRO A 151 2.93 13.20 38.64
N ALA A 152 3.06 13.72 37.42
CA ALA A 152 2.07 14.57 36.79
C ALA A 152 0.72 13.86 36.57
N TRP A 153 -0.34 14.64 36.32
CA TRP A 153 -1.71 14.17 36.09
C TRP A 153 -1.84 13.10 35.00
N PHE A 154 -1.01 13.18 33.95
CA PHE A 154 -1.00 12.21 32.84
C PHE A 154 -0.37 10.86 33.19
N HIS A 155 0.30 10.73 34.35
CA HIS A 155 0.78 9.45 34.87
C HIS A 155 -0.29 8.68 35.64
N HIS A 156 -1.50 9.24 35.82
CA HIS A 156 -2.59 8.55 36.47
C HIS A 156 -3.04 7.31 35.67
N LYS A 157 -3.36 6.20 36.36
CA LYS A 157 -3.79 4.94 35.74
C LYS A 157 -4.95 5.14 34.76
N SER A 158 -5.93 5.97 35.11
CA SER A 158 -7.09 6.27 34.25
C SER A 158 -6.67 6.92 32.93
N CYS A 159 -5.73 7.87 32.98
CA CYS A 159 -5.26 8.56 31.77
C CYS A 159 -4.55 7.57 30.82
N PHE A 160 -3.73 6.68 31.40
CA PHE A 160 -3.09 5.61 30.66
C PHE A 160 -4.12 4.71 29.95
N TYR A 161 -5.15 4.21 30.65
CA TYR A 161 -6.13 3.31 30.05
C TYR A 161 -7.01 3.99 28.99
N ILE A 162 -7.46 5.22 29.26
CA ILE A 162 -8.32 5.96 28.34
C ILE A 162 -7.58 6.22 27.03
N VAL A 163 -6.36 6.75 27.09
CA VAL A 163 -5.67 7.19 25.87
C VAL A 163 -5.06 6.02 25.09
N ASN A 164 -4.61 4.95 25.76
CA ASN A 164 -4.00 3.81 25.08
C ASN A 164 -5.02 2.79 24.57
N PHE A 165 -6.03 2.45 25.37
CA PHE A 165 -6.94 1.34 25.03
C PHE A 165 -8.32 1.82 24.62
N VAL A 166 -8.91 2.78 25.33
CA VAL A 166 -10.30 3.20 25.03
C VAL A 166 -10.39 3.86 23.66
N ILE A 167 -9.43 4.71 23.29
CA ILE A 167 -9.38 5.32 21.95
C ILE A 167 -9.25 4.26 20.86
N GLU A 168 -8.33 3.30 21.03
CA GLU A 168 -8.11 2.23 20.05
C GLU A 168 -9.37 1.36 19.92
N ILE A 169 -10.01 1.02 21.04
CA ILE A 169 -11.30 0.31 21.07
C ILE A 169 -12.37 1.11 20.32
N ILE A 170 -12.57 2.40 20.61
CA ILE A 170 -13.56 3.23 19.93
C ILE A 170 -13.33 3.23 18.42
N VAL A 171 -12.09 3.35 17.96
CA VAL A 171 -11.76 3.34 16.53
C VAL A 171 -12.05 1.97 15.91
N VAL A 172 -11.65 0.88 16.55
CA VAL A 172 -11.91 -0.50 16.08
C VAL A 172 -13.41 -0.76 15.99
N TYR A 173 -14.18 -0.42 17.02
CA TYR A 173 -15.63 -0.55 17.00
C TYR A 173 -16.28 0.36 15.95
N THR A 174 -15.78 1.58 15.76
CA THR A 174 -16.26 2.48 14.69
C THR A 174 -16.08 1.83 13.31
N TYR A 175 -14.92 1.21 13.04
CA TYR A 175 -14.68 0.49 11.79
C TYR A 175 -15.54 -0.77 11.64
N ALA A 176 -15.76 -1.51 12.73
CA ALA A 176 -16.63 -2.69 12.72
C ALA A 176 -18.09 -2.31 12.43
N LEU A 177 -18.63 -1.33 13.16
CA LEU A 177 -20.03 -0.89 13.07
C LEU A 177 -20.33 -0.16 11.76
N SER A 178 -19.41 0.68 11.29
CA SER A 178 -19.51 1.33 9.98
C SER A 178 -19.37 0.37 8.79
N ARG A 179 -19.09 -0.92 9.07
CA ARG A 179 -18.82 -1.96 8.08
C ARG A 179 -17.78 -1.47 7.06
N PHE A 180 -16.63 -1.00 7.59
CA PHE A 180 -15.55 -0.40 6.82
C PHE A 180 -15.17 -1.24 5.60
N ASP A 181 -15.11 -2.56 5.77
CA ASP A 181 -14.93 -3.56 4.72
C ASP A 181 -15.81 -3.31 3.48
N ARG A 182 -17.13 -3.23 3.65
CA ARG A 182 -18.08 -2.97 2.55
C ARG A 182 -17.99 -1.56 1.98
N ARG A 183 -17.53 -0.63 2.81
CA ARG A 183 -17.50 0.81 2.50
C ARG A 183 -16.31 1.18 1.61
N PHE A 184 -15.21 0.45 1.76
CA PHE A 184 -13.97 0.62 1.00
C PHE A 184 -13.64 -0.58 0.09
N PHE A 185 -14.61 -1.47 -0.12
CA PHE A 185 -14.50 -2.58 -1.05
C PHE A 185 -14.18 -2.09 -2.48
N ILE A 186 -13.17 -2.72 -3.10
CA ILE A 186 -12.75 -2.49 -4.48
C ILE A 186 -13.19 -3.73 -5.29
N PRO A 187 -14.09 -3.59 -6.27
CA PRO A 187 -14.51 -4.69 -7.13
C PRO A 187 -13.35 -5.31 -7.91
N ASN A 188 -13.39 -6.64 -8.10
CA ASN A 188 -12.37 -7.36 -8.86
C ASN A 188 -12.27 -6.84 -10.30
N GLY A 189 -11.05 -6.70 -10.82
CA GLY A 189 -10.81 -6.20 -12.17
C GLY A 189 -10.69 -4.67 -12.28
N SER A 190 -10.95 -3.92 -11.20
CA SER A 190 -10.66 -2.47 -11.16
C SER A 190 -9.17 -2.24 -10.94
N SER A 191 -8.54 -1.52 -11.88
CA SER A 191 -7.10 -1.19 -11.83
C SER A 191 -6.78 0.22 -12.34
N GLY A 192 -7.70 0.85 -13.09
CA GLY A 192 -7.54 2.18 -13.66
C GLY A 192 -8.54 3.21 -13.12
N PRO A 193 -8.26 4.51 -13.33
CA PRO A 193 -9.27 5.56 -13.19
C PRO A 193 -10.46 5.31 -14.13
N GLY A 194 -11.69 5.52 -13.67
CA GLY A 194 -12.92 5.34 -14.44
C GLY A 194 -13.61 4.00 -14.22
N ASP A 195 -12.91 3.00 -13.68
CA ASP A 195 -13.42 1.64 -13.54
C ASP A 195 -14.61 1.53 -12.57
N TYR A 196 -14.70 2.42 -11.58
CA TYR A 196 -15.79 2.41 -10.60
C TYR A 196 -17.10 2.97 -11.14
N SER A 197 -17.03 3.96 -12.03
CA SER A 197 -18.21 4.59 -12.65
C SER A 197 -18.86 3.69 -13.72
N ARG A 198 -18.06 2.80 -14.34
CA ARG A 198 -18.50 1.94 -15.45
C ARG A 198 -19.40 0.78 -15.02
N ILE A 199 -19.33 0.37 -13.75
CA ILE A 199 -20.09 -0.76 -13.20
C ILE A 199 -21.58 -0.39 -13.06
N GLU A 200 -21.92 0.88 -12.88
CA GLU A 200 -23.32 1.35 -12.83
C GLU A 200 -24.00 1.36 -14.22
N GLU A 201 -23.22 1.46 -15.30
CA GLU A 201 -23.75 1.55 -16.67
C GLU A 201 -24.02 0.20 -17.33
N VAL A 202 -23.54 -0.93 -16.79
CA VAL A 202 -23.82 -2.25 -17.38
C VAL A 202 -25.30 -2.56 -17.18
N PRO A 203 -26.14 -2.49 -18.23
CA PRO A 203 -27.52 -2.94 -18.12
C PRO A 203 -27.44 -4.44 -17.84
N ILE A 204 -28.21 -4.92 -16.87
CA ILE A 204 -28.42 -6.36 -16.70
C ILE A 204 -28.79 -6.89 -18.09
N PRO A 205 -27.97 -7.75 -18.74
CA PRO A 205 -28.41 -8.38 -19.95
C PRO A 205 -29.63 -9.17 -19.53
N LEU A 206 -30.80 -8.88 -20.10
CA LEU A 206 -31.87 -9.88 -20.12
C LEU A 206 -31.22 -11.09 -20.78
N GLY A 207 -30.78 -12.03 -19.94
CA GLY A 207 -30.00 -13.16 -20.38
C GLY A 207 -30.83 -13.94 -21.37
N ASP A 208 -30.39 -13.96 -22.63
CA ASP A 208 -30.77 -15.03 -23.51
C ASP A 208 -29.99 -16.28 -23.07
N GLN A 209 -30.58 -17.04 -22.14
CA GLN A 209 -30.07 -18.31 -21.65
C GLN A 209 -29.96 -19.38 -22.76
N SER A 210 -30.46 -19.12 -23.97
CA SER A 210 -30.47 -20.12 -25.05
C SER A 210 -29.12 -20.35 -25.73
N ALA A 211 -28.21 -19.36 -25.69
CA ALA A 211 -26.94 -19.43 -26.43
C ALA A 211 -25.84 -20.24 -25.71
N ASP A 212 -25.83 -20.25 -24.37
CA ASP A 212 -24.79 -20.95 -23.59
C ASP A 212 -25.06 -22.47 -23.46
N PHE A 213 -26.33 -22.87 -23.54
CA PHE A 213 -26.72 -24.28 -23.50
C PHE A 213 -26.39 -25.03 -24.81
N THR A 214 -26.44 -24.34 -25.95
CA THR A 214 -26.18 -24.97 -27.26
C THR A 214 -24.69 -25.20 -27.52
N LEU A 215 -23.82 -24.29 -27.09
CA LEU A 215 -22.36 -24.43 -27.23
C LEU A 215 -21.79 -25.59 -26.39
N GLY A 216 -22.28 -25.79 -25.16
CA GLY A 216 -21.86 -26.92 -24.32
C GLY A 216 -22.25 -28.30 -24.89
N SER A 217 -23.39 -28.39 -25.57
CA SER A 217 -23.90 -29.65 -26.11
C SER A 217 -23.14 -30.16 -27.35
N GLN A 218 -22.63 -29.25 -28.19
CA GLN A 218 -21.89 -29.61 -29.41
C GLN A 218 -20.48 -30.10 -29.10
N ASP A 219 -19.82 -29.51 -28.11
CA ASP A 219 -18.49 -29.95 -27.69
C ASP A 219 -18.51 -31.32 -27.01
N GLU A 220 -19.53 -31.62 -26.21
CA GLU A 220 -19.68 -32.96 -25.60
C GLU A 220 -19.89 -34.08 -26.63
N LEU A 221 -20.65 -33.83 -27.71
CA LEU A 221 -20.85 -34.82 -28.78
C LEU A 221 -19.56 -35.09 -29.57
N SER A 222 -18.83 -34.02 -29.92
CA SER A 222 -17.53 -34.07 -30.60
C SER A 222 -16.46 -34.83 -29.80
N ILE A 223 -16.49 -34.73 -28.48
CA ILE A 223 -15.58 -35.45 -27.59
C ILE A 223 -15.98 -36.93 -27.49
N ARG A 224 -17.27 -37.24 -27.38
CA ARG A 224 -17.76 -38.63 -27.33
C ARG A 224 -17.43 -39.42 -28.60
N ASP A 225 -17.62 -38.82 -29.78
CA ASP A 225 -17.30 -39.49 -31.05
C ASP A 225 -15.80 -39.80 -31.17
N ARG A 226 -14.94 -38.88 -30.72
CA ARG A 226 -13.49 -39.12 -30.66
C ARG A 226 -13.09 -40.23 -29.68
N GLN A 227 -13.82 -40.42 -28.59
CA GLN A 227 -13.57 -41.51 -27.66
C GLN A 227 -14.01 -42.86 -28.23
N LEU A 228 -15.18 -42.91 -28.90
CA LEU A 228 -15.68 -44.13 -29.55
C LEU A 228 -14.77 -44.61 -30.69
N GLN A 229 -14.17 -43.67 -31.44
CA GLN A 229 -13.20 -44.00 -32.49
C GLN A 229 -11.87 -44.53 -31.93
N LYS A 230 -11.43 -44.03 -30.77
CA LYS A 230 -10.24 -44.55 -30.09
C LYS A 230 -10.44 -45.97 -29.56
N VAL A 231 -11.63 -46.30 -29.04
CA VAL A 231 -11.93 -47.65 -28.54
C VAL A 231 -11.94 -48.67 -29.69
N ARG A 232 -12.54 -48.30 -30.84
CA ARG A 232 -12.58 -49.17 -32.03
C ARG A 232 -11.21 -49.52 -32.59
N ASN A 233 -10.27 -48.57 -32.56
CA ASN A 233 -8.90 -48.78 -33.07
C ASN A 233 -8.01 -49.60 -32.11
N VAL A 234 -8.51 -50.00 -30.93
CA VAL A 234 -7.79 -50.85 -29.97
C VAL A 234 -8.28 -52.31 -30.03
N GLU A 235 -9.45 -52.55 -30.65
CA GLU A 235 -10.02 -53.90 -30.85
C GLU A 235 -9.67 -54.54 -32.21
N GLU A 236 -8.91 -53.85 -33.08
CA GLU A 236 -8.26 -54.41 -34.29
C GLU A 236 -6.76 -54.63 -34.05
#